data_AF-A0A7G8F594-F1
#
_entry.id   AF-A0A7G8F594-F1
#
_cell.length_a   1.000
_cell.length_b   1.000
_cell.length_c   1.000
_cell.angle_alpha   90.00
_cell.angle_beta   90.00
_cell.angle_gamma   90.00
#
_symmetry.space_group_name_H-M   'P 1'
#
loop_
_entity.id
_entity.type
_entity.pdbx_description
1 polymer ?
#
loop_
_entity_poly.entity_id
_entity_poly.type
_entity_poly.pdbx_seq_one_letter_code
_entity_poly.pdbx_strand_id
1 'polypeptide(L)' 'MHLQIGRLNRLDQISLAHPWIPKRDLILILHHTFHRFADKYSGQELQMHLDRWTDLACSISEHEMKDFMSRVKEFAVFND' A
#
# COMPACT_ATOMS: atom_id res chain seq x y z
N MET A 1 15.64 16.14 -22.71
CA MET A 1 15.31 14.94 -21.91
C MET A 1 15.12 15.37 -20.47
N HIS A 2 13.88 15.48 -19.99
CA HIS A 2 13.60 15.70 -18.58
C HIS A 2 13.99 14.43 -17.83
N LEU A 3 15.10 14.47 -17.10
CA LEU A 3 15.46 13.45 -16.13
C LEU A 3 14.36 13.44 -15.07
N GLN A 4 13.43 12.50 -15.14
CA GLN A 4 12.51 12.19 -14.05
C GLN A 4 13.37 11.71 -12.88
N ILE A 5 13.66 12.63 -11.96
CA ILE A 5 14.18 12.29 -10.63
C ILE A 5 13.25 11.20 -10.08
N GLY A 6 13.82 10.02 -9.87
CA GLY A 6 13.11 8.74 -9.84
C GLY A 6 11.90 8.75 -8.92
N ARG A 7 10.71 8.55 -9.49
CA ARG A 7 9.48 8.32 -8.72
C ARG A 7 9.74 7.08 -7.86
N LEU A 8 9.81 7.27 -6.55
CA LEU A 8 9.97 6.16 -5.61
C LEU A 8 8.87 5.12 -5.89
N ASN A 9 9.21 3.84 -5.81
CA ASN A 9 8.18 2.81 -5.94
C ASN A 9 7.20 2.90 -4.75
N ARG A 10 6.01 2.30 -4.89
CA ARG A 10 4.92 2.41 -3.89
C ARG A 10 5.35 1.92 -2.50
N LEU A 11 6.17 0.86 -2.45
CA LEU A 11 6.69 0.33 -1.19
C LEU A 11 7.57 1.37 -0.48
N ASP A 12 8.50 2.00 -1.20
CA ASP A 12 9.39 2.99 -0.61
C ASP A 12 8.64 4.28 -0.23
N GLN A 13 7.63 4.69 -1.00
CA GLN A 13 6.77 5.81 -0.63
C GLN A 13 6.05 5.58 0.71
N ILE A 14 5.42 4.41 0.88
CA ILE A 14 4.70 4.07 2.12
C ILE A 14 5.69 3.85 3.27
N SER A 15 6.84 3.23 3.00
CA SER A 15 7.89 3.01 4.00
C SER A 15 8.48 4.32 4.53
N LEU A 16 8.52 5.38 3.73
CA LEU A 16 8.95 6.72 4.18
C LEU A 16 7.87 7.40 5.02
N ALA A 17 6.60 7.25 4.66
CA ALA A 17 5.48 7.81 5.42
C ALA A 17 5.29 7.12 6.77
N HIS A 18 5.52 5.80 6.82
CA HIS A 18 5.32 4.97 8.01
C HIS A 18 6.54 4.10 8.32
N PRO A 19 7.68 4.69 8.76
CA PRO A 19 8.96 4.00 8.92
C PRO A 19 8.96 2.94 10.03
N TRP A 20 7.96 2.96 10.92
CA TRP A 20 7.78 1.97 11.98
C TRP A 20 7.18 0.66 11.49
N ILE A 21 6.64 0.60 10.26
CA ILE A 21 6.07 -0.62 9.68
C ILE A 21 7.20 -1.44 9.04
N PRO A 22 7.36 -2.72 9.39
CA PRO A 22 8.31 -3.59 8.70
C PRO A 22 8.00 -3.66 7.20
N LYS A 23 9.02 -3.50 6.34
CA LYS A 23 8.85 -3.57 4.88
C LYS A 23 8.15 -4.87 4.42
N ARG A 24 8.37 -5.99 5.12
CA ARG A 24 7.69 -7.26 4.84
C ARG A 24 6.17 -7.14 4.94
N ASP A 25 5.66 -6.47 5.96
CA ASP A 25 4.22 -6.29 6.17
C ASP A 25 3.62 -5.39 5.08
N LEU A 26 4.35 -4.33 4.69
CA LEU A 26 3.97 -3.47 3.57
C LEU A 26 3.92 -4.23 2.24
N ILE A 27 4.86 -5.14 1.98
CA ILE A 27 4.84 -6.00 0.79
C ILE A 27 3.59 -6.87 0.76
N LEU A 28 3.22 -7.47 1.89
CA LEU A 28 2.00 -8.30 1.99
C LEU A 28 0.74 -7.47 1.71
N ILE A 29 0.63 -6.29 2.32
CA ILE A 29 -0.51 -5.40 2.10
C ILE A 29 -0.60 -4.98 0.63
N LEU A 30 0.52 -4.55 0.03
CA LEU A 30 0.56 -4.18 -1.38
C LEU A 30 0.17 -5.34 -2.30
N HIS A 31 0.60 -6.56 -1.98
CA HIS A 31 0.21 -7.76 -2.72
C HIS A 31 -1.30 -8.02 -2.63
N HIS A 32 -1.89 -7.96 -1.43
CA HIS A 32 -3.33 -8.12 -1.25
C HIS A 32 -4.15 -7.02 -1.94
N THR A 33 -3.71 -5.76 -1.82
CA THR A 33 -4.32 -4.62 -2.50
C THR A 33 -4.27 -4.79 -4.02
N PHE A 34 -3.14 -5.27 -4.56
CA PHE A 34 -3.00 -5.56 -5.98
C PHE A 34 -4.03 -6.58 -6.45
N HIS A 35 -4.10 -7.76 -5.81
CA HIS A 35 -5.05 -8.80 -6.23
C HIS A 35 -6.50 -8.33 -6.13
N ARG A 36 -6.87 -7.66 -5.03
CA ARG A 36 -8.22 -7.13 -4.84
C ARG A 36 -8.65 -6.16 -5.94
N PHE A 37 -7.72 -5.36 -6.47
CA PHE A 37 -8.02 -4.45 -7.58
C PHE A 37 -7.89 -5.13 -8.94
N ALA A 38 -6.95 -6.06 -9.11
CA ALA A 38 -6.78 -6.82 -10.34
C ALA A 38 -7.98 -7.72 -10.65
N ASP A 39 -8.74 -8.13 -9.63
CA ASP A 39 -10.02 -8.83 -9.79
C ASP A 39 -11.10 -7.98 -10.50
N LYS A 40 -10.97 -6.65 -10.49
CA LYS A 40 -12.00 -5.71 -10.96
C LYS A 40 -11.53 -4.80 -12.09
N TYR A 41 -10.25 -4.47 -12.11
CA TYR A 41 -9.66 -3.45 -12.97
C TYR A 41 -8.44 -4.02 -13.69
N SER A 42 -8.14 -3.47 -14.87
CA SER A 42 -6.96 -3.87 -15.64
C SER A 42 -6.27 -2.67 -16.29
N GLY A 43 -5.05 -2.85 -16.78
CA GLY A 43 -4.30 -1.82 -17.50
C GLY A 43 -4.12 -0.52 -16.72
N GLN A 44 -4.46 0.60 -17.34
CA GLN A 44 -4.31 1.94 -16.73
C GLN A 44 -5.25 2.17 -15.54
N GLU A 45 -6.45 1.59 -15.56
CA GLU A 45 -7.42 1.74 -14.48
C GLU A 45 -6.91 1.07 -13.19
N LEU A 46 -6.32 -0.12 -13.31
CA LEU A 46 -5.65 -0.79 -12.20
C LEU A 46 -4.51 0.08 -11.63
N GLN A 47 -3.68 0.67 -12.48
CA GLN A 47 -2.61 1.56 -12.03
C GLN A 47 -3.14 2.81 -11.31
N MET A 48 -4.25 3.39 -11.79
CA MET A 48 -4.90 4.53 -11.16
C MET A 48 -5.42 4.18 -9.75
N HIS A 49 -6.05 3.02 -9.59
CA HIS A 49 -6.52 2.56 -8.28
C HIS A 49 -5.37 2.28 -7.30
N LEU A 50 -4.27 1.69 -7.79
CA LEU A 50 -3.07 1.46 -6.98
C LEU A 50 -2.37 2.76 -6.58
N ASP A 51 -2.28 3.74 -7.49
CA ASP A 51 -1.73 5.06 -7.18
C ASP A 51 -2.59 5.78 -6.14
N ARG A 52 -3.91 5.85 -6.33
CA ARG A 52 -4.83 6.45 -5.36
C ARG A 52 -4.76 5.80 -3.98
N TRP A 53 -4.66 4.48 -3.94
CA TRP A 53 -4.51 3.76 -2.68
C TRP A 53 -3.17 4.07 -2.00
N THR A 54 -2.09 4.16 -2.78
CA THR A 54 -0.76 4.53 -2.25
C THR A 54 -0.77 5.95 -1.69
N ASP A 55 -1.34 6.90 -2.43
CA ASP A 55 -1.46 8.30 -1.99
C ASP A 55 -2.24 8.39 -0.67
N LEU A 56 -3.35 7.65 -0.56
CA LEU A 56 -4.14 7.57 0.67
C LEU A 56 -3.29 7.00 1.81
N ALA A 57 -2.64 5.85 1.61
CA ALA A 57 -1.81 5.20 2.61
C ALA A 57 -0.67 6.12 3.11
N CYS A 58 -0.08 6.94 2.23
CA CYS A 58 0.93 7.92 2.60
C CYS A 58 0.35 9.15 3.33
N SER A 59 -0.91 9.51 3.08
CA SER A 59 -1.55 10.70 3.65
C SER A 59 -2.20 10.51 5.03
N ILE A 60 -2.59 9.28 5.38
CA ILE A 60 -3.24 9.01 6.66
C ILE A 60 -2.25 9.13 7.82
N SER A 61 -2.77 9.49 9.00
CA SER A 61 -1.96 9.64 10.20
C SER A 61 -1.37 8.31 10.67
N GLU A 62 -0.30 8.39 11.47
CA GLU A 62 0.28 7.20 12.12
C GLU A 62 -0.77 6.44 12.96
N HIS A 63 -1.68 7.15 13.64
CA HIS A 63 -2.73 6.52 14.43
C HIS A 63 -3.70 5.72 13.56
N GLU A 64 -4.21 6.31 12.48
CA GLU A 64 -5.10 5.62 11.54
C GLU A 64 -4.41 4.42 10.87
N MET A 65 -3.11 4.57 10.53
CA MET A 65 -2.33 3.49 9.98
C MET A 65 -2.12 2.37 10.99
N LYS A 66 -1.86 2.66 12.27
CA LYS A 66 -1.80 1.65 13.34
C LYS A 66 -3.12 0.90 13.50
N ASP A 67 -4.24 1.61 13.50
CA ASP A 67 -5.56 1.01 13.58
C ASP A 67 -5.84 0.11 12.38
N PHE A 68 -5.47 0.55 11.18
CA PHE A 68 -5.54 -0.27 9.96
C PHE A 68 -4.68 -1.54 10.08
N MET A 69 -3.42 -1.40 10.49
CA MET A 69 -2.50 -2.52 10.67
C MET A 69 -2.99 -3.52 11.73
N SER A 70 -3.62 -3.04 12.80
CA SER A 70 -4.22 -3.90 13.84
C SER A 70 -5.34 -4.76 13.25
N ARG A 71 -6.27 -4.13 12.50
CA ARG A 71 -7.37 -4.85 11.84
C ARG A 71 -6.88 -5.86 10.83
N VAL A 72 -5.87 -5.51 10.03
CA VAL A 72 -5.26 -6.45 9.06
C VAL A 72 -4.72 -7.69 9.78
N LYS A 73 -4.06 -7.52 10.95
CA LYS A 73 -3.56 -8.64 11.74
C LYS A 73 -4.69 -9.49 12.32
N GLU A 74 -5.75 -8.87 12.83
CA GLU A 74 -6.92 -9.61 13.33
C GLU A 74 -7.50 -10.53 12.25
N PHE A 75 -7.74 -10.00 11.03
CA PHE A 75 -8.29 -10.81 9.95
C PHE A 75 -7.32 -11.83 9.33
N ALA A 76 -6.01 -11.63 9.47
CA ALA A 76 -5.00 -12.60 9.05
C ALA A 76 -4.97 -13.85 9.93
N VAL A 77 -5.35 -13.74 11.20
CA VAL A 77 -5.36 -14.86 12.17
C VAL A 77 -6.55 -15.80 11.98
N PHE A 78 -7.63 -15.37 11.32
CA PHE A 78 -8.84 -16.18 11.12
C PHE A 78 -8.84 -17.05 9.85
N ASN A 79 -7.73 -17.10 9.10
CA ASN A 79 -7.59 -17.93 7.90
C ASN A 79 -6.54 -19.04 8.09
N ASP A 80 -6.62 -19.79 9.19
CA ASP A 80 -5.97 -21.10 9.37
C ASP A 80 -7.04 -22.22 9.47
#